data_AF-A0A4S0MXH6-F1
#
_entry.id   AF-A0A4S0MXH6-F1
#
_cell.length_a   1.000
_cell.length_b   1.000
_cell.length_c   1.000
_cell.angle_alpha   90.00
_cell.angle_beta   90.00
_cell.angle_gamma   90.00
#
_symmetry.space_group_name_H-M   'P 1'
#
loop_
_entity.id
_entity.type
_entity.pdbx_description
1 polymer ?
#
loop_
_entity_poly.entity_id
_entity_poly.type
_entity_poly.pdbx_seq_one_letter_code
_entity_poly.pdbx_strand_id
1 'polypeptide(L)'
;PPGRAGPIFAECLEAIAREHGSFEPVLTDIAAFDLPMLDEPHHPRLRKYENDHTKAWSKAIDTADAFVFVAPEYNYFVAPAIVNAIDYLLHEWRYKPAAIFSYGGVSG
;
A
#
# COMPACT_ATOMS: atom_id res chain seq x y z
N PRO A 1 13.74 -6.60 -0.52
CA PRO A 1 14.75 -6.10 0.45
C PRO A 1 15.22 -7.24 1.37
N PRO A 2 16.31 -7.09 2.14
CA PRO A 2 16.75 -8.13 3.08
C PRO A 2 15.58 -8.54 3.99
N GLY A 3 15.26 -9.84 3.96
CA GLY A 3 14.10 -10.42 4.64
C GLY A 3 12.77 -9.78 4.23
N ARG A 4 12.18 -10.18 3.10
CA ARG A 4 10.81 -9.78 2.72
C ARG A 4 9.78 -10.43 3.65
N ALA A 5 9.75 -9.98 4.91
CA ALA A 5 8.86 -10.49 5.94
C ALA A 5 7.46 -9.87 5.89
N GLY A 6 7.27 -8.79 5.12
CA GLY A 6 6.00 -8.09 4.99
C GLY A 6 4.81 -8.99 4.65
N PRO A 7 4.93 -9.92 3.67
CA PRO A 7 3.90 -10.89 3.37
C PRO A 7 3.47 -11.74 4.58
N ILE A 8 4.39 -12.15 5.46
CA ILE A 8 4.06 -12.96 6.64
C ILE A 8 3.13 -12.18 7.59
N PHE A 9 3.45 -10.91 7.85
CA PHE A 9 2.60 -10.07 8.70
C PHE A 9 1.28 -9.68 8.02
N ALA A 10 1.30 -9.49 6.70
CA ALA A 10 0.10 -9.21 5.92
C ALA A 10 -0.87 -10.41 5.93
N GLU A 11 -0.37 -11.62 5.71
CA GLU A 11 -1.14 -12.88 5.78
C GLU A 11 -1.73 -13.09 7.18
N CYS A 12 -0.97 -12.79 8.25
CA CYS A 12 -1.47 -12.85 9.61
C CYS A 12 -2.64 -11.87 9.85
N LEU A 13 -2.49 -10.60 9.42
CA LEU A 13 -3.56 -9.60 9.53
C LEU A 13 -4.79 -9.97 8.70
N GLU A 14 -4.58 -10.49 7.50
CA GLU A 14 -5.66 -10.99 6.65
C GLU A 14 -6.44 -12.10 7.37
N ALA A 15 -5.75 -13.08 7.93
CA ALA A 15 -6.38 -14.18 8.67
C ALA A 15 -7.22 -13.66 9.85
N ILE A 16 -6.69 -12.71 10.63
CA ILE A 16 -7.41 -12.07 11.74
C ILE A 16 -8.65 -11.34 11.24
N ALA A 17 -8.54 -10.57 10.15
CA ALA A 17 -9.66 -9.84 9.58
C ALA A 17 -10.75 -10.78 9.02
N ARG A 18 -10.35 -11.90 8.40
CA ARG A 18 -11.27 -12.95 7.94
C ARG A 18 -11.98 -13.63 9.12
N GLU A 19 -11.26 -13.95 10.20
CA GLU A 19 -11.84 -14.56 11.40
C GLU A 19 -12.84 -13.62 12.10
N HIS A 20 -12.57 -12.32 12.14
CA HIS A 20 -13.50 -11.33 12.66
C HIS A 20 -14.82 -11.25 11.86
N GLY A 21 -14.81 -11.63 10.58
CA GLY A 21 -16.00 -11.80 9.75
C GLY A 21 -16.75 -10.52 9.34
N SER A 22 -16.30 -9.34 9.78
CA SER A 22 -16.88 -8.04 9.39
C SER A 22 -16.16 -7.36 8.22
N PHE A 23 -15.13 -7.99 7.66
CA PHE A 23 -14.30 -7.43 6.61
C PHE A 23 -14.12 -8.43 5.47
N GLU A 24 -13.96 -7.91 4.26
CA GLU A 24 -13.52 -8.66 3.09
C GLU A 24 -12.07 -8.25 2.78
N PRO A 25 -11.06 -8.78 3.52
CA PRO A 25 -9.70 -8.33 3.35
C PRO A 25 -9.14 -8.77 1.99
N VAL A 26 -8.43 -7.86 1.35
CA VAL A 26 -7.72 -8.08 0.08
C VAL A 26 -6.25 -7.76 0.30
N LEU A 27 -5.39 -8.77 0.19
CA LEU A 27 -3.95 -8.55 0.19
C LEU A 27 -3.51 -7.90 -1.12
N THR A 28 -2.92 -6.72 -1.00
CA THR A 28 -2.43 -5.93 -2.13
C THR A 28 -0.93 -5.72 -2.00
N ASP A 29 -0.17 -6.45 -2.81
CA ASP A 29 1.29 -6.38 -2.83
C ASP A 29 1.76 -5.32 -3.83
N ILE A 30 2.37 -4.23 -3.33
CA ILE A 30 2.86 -3.11 -4.14
C ILE A 30 3.82 -3.61 -5.24
N ALA A 31 4.62 -4.65 -4.97
CA ALA A 31 5.57 -5.18 -5.94
C ALA A 31 4.89 -5.77 -7.18
N ALA A 32 3.62 -6.18 -7.10
CA ALA A 32 2.87 -6.73 -8.23
C ALA A 32 2.46 -5.67 -9.26
N PHE A 33 2.54 -4.37 -8.91
CA PHE A 33 2.15 -3.27 -9.78
C PHE A 33 3.33 -2.66 -10.55
N ASP A 34 4.57 -3.07 -10.24
CA ASP A 34 5.81 -2.60 -10.88
C ASP A 34 5.89 -1.06 -11.01
N LEU A 35 5.54 -0.35 -9.91
CA LEU A 35 5.51 1.11 -9.89
C LEU A 35 6.94 1.67 -9.96
N PRO A 36 7.32 2.39 -11.03
CA PRO A 36 8.58 3.12 -11.08
C PRO A 36 8.57 4.26 -10.05
N MET A 37 9.70 4.94 -9.87
CA MET A 37 9.68 6.21 -9.12
C MET A 37 8.78 7.19 -9.84
N LEU A 38 7.75 7.70 -9.15
CA LEU A 38 6.65 8.55 -9.66
C LEU A 38 6.90 9.12 -11.07
N ASP A 39 6.33 8.47 -12.09
CA ASP A 39 6.62 8.72 -13.52
C ASP A 39 5.42 9.28 -14.31
N GLU A 40 4.33 9.62 -13.63
CA GLU A 40 3.15 10.23 -14.26
C GLU A 40 3.41 11.71 -14.63
N PRO A 41 3.04 12.15 -15.85
CA PRO A 41 3.25 13.53 -16.28
C PRO A 41 2.30 14.54 -15.60
N HIS A 42 1.23 14.05 -14.99
CA HIS A 42 0.20 14.86 -14.36
C HIS A 42 0.12 14.60 -12.86
N HIS A 43 -0.11 15.66 -12.08
CA HIS A 43 -0.33 15.53 -10.65
C HIS A 43 -1.57 14.66 -10.35
N PRO A 44 -1.52 13.71 -9.39
CA PRO A 44 -2.63 12.80 -9.06
C PRO A 44 -3.96 13.47 -8.69
N ARG A 45 -3.94 14.75 -8.26
CA ARG A 45 -5.15 15.55 -8.02
C ARG A 45 -6.03 15.69 -9.27
N LEU A 46 -5.45 15.60 -10.47
CA LEU A 46 -6.19 15.66 -11.71
C LEU A 46 -6.83 14.31 -12.08
N ARG A 47 -6.41 13.20 -11.44
CA ARG A 47 -6.82 11.83 -11.78
C ARG A 47 -6.66 11.50 -13.27
N LYS A 48 -5.64 12.08 -13.91
CA LYS A 48 -5.30 11.89 -15.33
C LYS A 48 -4.09 10.96 -15.43
N TYR A 49 -4.33 9.68 -15.23
CA TYR A 49 -3.29 8.64 -15.28
C TYR A 49 -3.07 8.18 -16.71
N GLU A 50 -1.84 8.31 -17.20
CA GLU A 50 -1.45 7.87 -18.55
C GLU A 50 -0.87 6.47 -18.55
N ASN A 51 -0.14 6.10 -17.50
CA ASN A 51 0.58 4.85 -17.43
C ASN A 51 -0.34 3.70 -16.99
N ASP A 52 -0.17 2.53 -17.62
CA ASP A 52 -1.03 1.38 -17.35
C ASP A 52 -0.84 0.81 -15.94
N HIS A 53 0.38 0.86 -15.41
CA HIS A 53 0.68 0.49 -14.03
C HIS A 53 -0.07 1.37 -13.03
N THR A 54 -0.16 2.68 -13.30
CA THR A 54 -0.86 3.63 -12.43
C THR A 54 -2.37 3.46 -12.52
N LYS A 55 -2.92 3.19 -13.71
CA LYS A 55 -4.35 2.86 -13.86
C LYS A 55 -4.71 1.57 -13.12
N ALA A 56 -3.86 0.54 -13.19
CA ALA A 56 -4.04 -0.70 -12.47
C ALA A 56 -3.99 -0.49 -10.95
N TRP A 57 -3.03 0.31 -10.48
CA TRP A 57 -2.89 0.68 -9.09
C TRP A 57 -4.09 1.49 -8.58
N SER A 58 -4.48 2.55 -9.29
CA SER A 58 -5.69 3.34 -9.00
C SER A 58 -6.91 2.45 -8.89
N LYS A 59 -7.13 1.55 -9.86
CA LYS A 59 -8.28 0.63 -9.84
C LYS A 59 -8.29 -0.29 -8.62
N ALA A 60 -7.14 -0.85 -8.23
CA ALA A 60 -7.05 -1.74 -7.08
C ALA A 60 -7.32 -1.01 -5.74
N ILE A 61 -6.86 0.24 -5.62
CA ILE A 61 -7.03 1.03 -4.40
C ILE A 61 -8.42 1.68 -4.31
N ASP A 62 -9.01 2.08 -5.43
CA ASP A 62 -10.31 2.77 -5.44
C ASP A 62 -11.43 1.90 -4.87
N THR A 63 -11.34 0.57 -5.03
CA THR A 63 -12.33 -0.39 -4.54
C THR A 63 -12.31 -0.62 -3.03
N ALA A 64 -11.25 -0.21 -2.32
CA ALA A 64 -11.14 -0.44 -0.89
C ALA A 64 -11.82 0.66 -0.09
N ASP A 65 -12.53 0.30 0.98
CA ASP A 65 -13.17 1.26 1.90
C ASP A 65 -12.28 1.64 3.09
N ALA A 66 -11.23 0.85 3.36
CA ALA A 66 -10.29 1.03 4.46
C ALA A 66 -8.92 0.45 4.11
N PHE A 67 -7.87 0.94 4.75
CA PHE A 67 -6.49 0.51 4.49
C PHE A 67 -5.74 0.12 5.76
N VAL A 68 -4.90 -0.92 5.65
CA VAL A 68 -3.84 -1.20 6.62
C VAL A 68 -2.54 -1.31 5.85
N PHE A 69 -1.62 -0.37 6.09
CA PHE A 69 -0.29 -0.40 5.49
C PHE A 69 0.63 -1.27 6.34
N VAL A 70 1.08 -2.39 5.79
CA VAL A 70 2.08 -3.27 6.42
C VAL A 70 3.47 -2.75 6.07
N ALA A 71 4.06 -2.01 7.00
CA ALA A 71 5.23 -1.18 6.77
C ALA A 71 6.46 -1.74 7.50
N PRO A 72 7.47 -2.28 6.80
CA PRO A 72 8.76 -2.47 7.44
C PRO A 72 9.36 -1.10 7.80
N GLU A 73 9.96 -1.04 8.99
CA GLU A 73 10.79 0.09 9.39
C GLU A 73 12.20 -0.07 8.80
N TYR A 74 12.64 0.94 8.04
CA TYR A 74 13.99 1.07 7.51
C TYR A 74 14.57 2.42 7.96
N ASN A 75 15.65 2.38 8.75
CA ASN A 75 16.32 3.56 9.28
C ASN A 75 15.34 4.55 9.94
N TYR A 76 14.48 4.07 10.83
CA TYR A 76 13.45 4.88 11.53
C TYR A 76 12.39 5.50 10.60
N PHE A 77 12.24 4.97 9.39
CA PHE A 77 11.30 5.47 8.40
C PHE A 77 10.53 4.33 7.74
N VAL A 78 9.39 4.66 7.14
CA VAL A 78 8.62 3.73 6.31
C VAL A 78 9.42 3.36 5.05
N ALA A 79 9.25 2.14 4.54
CA ALA A 79 9.86 1.75 3.28
C ALA A 79 9.52 2.73 2.13
N PRO A 80 10.51 3.23 1.37
CA PRO A 80 10.29 4.21 0.29
C PRO A 80 9.28 3.77 -0.77
N ALA A 81 9.15 2.45 -1.01
CA ALA A 81 8.16 1.90 -1.94
C ALA A 81 6.72 2.21 -1.52
N ILE A 82 6.43 2.24 -0.21
CA ILE A 82 5.09 2.59 0.30
C ILE A 82 4.82 4.07 0.06
N VAL A 83 5.79 4.94 0.33
CA VAL A 83 5.68 6.39 0.09
C VAL A 83 5.40 6.66 -1.39
N ASN A 84 6.20 6.06 -2.28
CA ASN A 84 6.02 6.17 -3.71
C ASN A 84 4.62 5.70 -4.14
N ALA A 85 4.15 4.55 -3.67
CA ALA A 85 2.83 4.02 -4.00
C ALA A 85 1.68 4.93 -3.51
N ILE A 86 1.83 5.59 -2.36
CA ILE A 86 0.87 6.58 -1.87
C ILE A 86 0.87 7.82 -2.77
N ASP A 87 2.05 8.32 -3.14
CA ASP A 87 2.23 9.53 -3.94
C ASP A 87 1.66 9.42 -5.37
N TYR A 88 1.52 8.21 -5.92
CA TYR A 88 0.86 8.00 -7.22
C TYR A 88 -0.62 8.40 -7.24
N LEU A 89 -1.29 8.40 -6.10
CA LEU A 89 -2.74 8.53 -6.00
C LEU A 89 -3.14 9.64 -5.03
N LEU A 90 -4.37 10.16 -5.16
CA LEU A 90 -4.87 11.19 -4.23
C LEU A 90 -6.33 10.96 -3.88
N HIS A 91 -7.18 10.79 -4.90
CA HIS A 91 -8.62 10.68 -4.70
C HIS A 91 -8.98 9.34 -4.07
N GLU A 92 -8.23 8.30 -4.42
CA GLU A 92 -8.42 6.92 -4.01
C GLU A 92 -8.28 6.73 -2.49
N TRP A 93 -7.53 7.61 -1.80
CA TRP A 93 -7.31 7.61 -0.35
C TRP A 93 -8.36 8.44 0.42
N ARG A 94 -9.09 9.30 -0.27
CA ARG A 94 -9.80 10.42 0.35
C ARG A 94 -10.96 9.94 1.22
N TYR A 95 -11.02 10.44 2.46
CA TYR A 95 -12.07 10.11 3.46
C TYR A 95 -12.17 8.62 3.85
N LYS A 96 -11.14 7.81 3.54
CA LYS A 96 -11.10 6.40 3.92
C LYS A 96 -10.23 6.22 5.17
N PRO A 97 -10.67 5.45 6.18
CA PRO A 97 -9.86 5.13 7.34
C PRO A 97 -8.60 4.36 6.94
N ALA A 98 -7.49 4.66 7.62
CA ALA A 98 -6.21 4.00 7.41
C ALA A 98 -5.52 3.72 8.74
N ALA A 99 -4.81 2.59 8.80
CA ALA A 99 -3.92 2.23 9.89
C ALA A 99 -2.56 1.81 9.35
N ILE A 100 -1.53 1.84 10.20
CA ILE A 100 -0.18 1.37 9.89
C ILE A 100 0.15 0.23 10.85
N PHE A 101 0.54 -0.91 10.29
CA PHE A 101 1.14 -2.01 11.05
C PHE A 101 2.64 -2.01 10.73
N SER A 102 3.43 -1.50 11.68
CA SER A 102 4.88 -1.43 11.52
C SER A 102 5.57 -2.61 12.19
N TYR A 103 6.67 -3.07 11.59
CA TYR A 103 7.57 -4.04 12.20
C TYR A 103 9.03 -3.67 11.91
N GLY A 104 9.88 -3.81 12.91
CA GLY A 104 11.31 -3.49 12.86
C GLY A 104 12.11 -4.42 13.78
N GLY A 105 13.43 -4.46 13.60
CA GLY A 105 14.34 -5.20 14.48
C GLY A 105 14.99 -4.30 15.55
N VAL A 106 15.85 -4.89 16.39
CA VAL A 106 16.62 -4.17 17.44
C VAL A 106 17.71 -3.24 16.84
N SER A 107 17.84 -3.17 15.52
CA SER A 107 18.77 -2.30 14.80
C SER A 107 18.00 -1.46 13.78
N GLY A 108 17.55 -0.28 14.19
CA GLY A 108 17.31 0.79 13.23
C GLY A 108 18.63 1.36 12.72
#